data_AF-A0A544ZQA6-F1
#
_entry.id   AF-A0A544ZQA6-F1
#
_cell.length_a   1.000
_cell.length_b   1.000
_cell.length_c   1.000
_cell.angle_alpha   90.00
_cell.angle_beta   90.00
_cell.angle_gamma   90.00
#
_symmetry.space_group_name_H-M   'P 1'
#
loop_
_entity.id
_entity.type
_entity.pdbx_description
1 polymer ?
#
loop_
_entity_poly.entity_id
_entity_poly.type
_entity_poly.pdbx_seq_one_letter_code
_entity_poly.pdbx_strand_id
1 'polypeptide(L)' 'MTDLWDRRWPECPPFAHRLRDHYPDLRWLYHPYDGGADVIAPTRTERDALKERHRDWLSAHPLGL' A
#
# COMPACT_ATOMS: atom_id res chain seq x y z
N MET A 1 8.14 -13.99 -9.39
CA MET A 1 7.51 -12.80 -8.77
C MET A 1 8.54 -11.85 -8.15
N THR A 2 9.75 -12.31 -7.80
CA THR A 2 10.88 -11.46 -7.31
C THR A 2 11.62 -10.70 -8.41
N ASP A 3 11.73 -11.23 -9.63
CA ASP A 3 12.56 -10.61 -10.70
C ASP A 3 12.17 -9.14 -11.04
N LEU A 4 10.88 -8.80 -11.06
CA LEU A 4 10.46 -7.41 -11.27
C LEU A 4 10.81 -6.50 -10.08
N TRP A 5 10.69 -7.03 -8.86
CA TRP A 5 11.02 -6.31 -7.64
C TRP A 5 12.51 -5.99 -7.58
N ASP A 6 13.35 -7.01 -7.80
CA ASP A 6 14.80 -6.90 -7.75
C ASP A 6 15.32 -5.90 -8.81
N ARG A 7 14.66 -5.84 -9.98
CA ARG A 7 14.98 -4.85 -11.03
C ARG A 7 14.54 -3.42 -10.67
N ARG A 8 13.39 -3.27 -10.01
CA ARG A 8 12.78 -1.95 -9.76
C ARG A 8 13.28 -1.30 -8.46
N TRP A 9 13.60 -2.12 -7.46
CA TRP A 9 14.03 -1.70 -6.12
C TRP A 9 15.18 -2.58 -5.62
N PRO A 10 16.35 -2.57 -6.30
CA PRO A 10 17.46 -3.49 -6.00
C PRO A 10 18.02 -3.33 -4.58
N GLU A 11 17.84 -2.17 -3.95
CA GLU A 11 18.35 -1.87 -2.61
C GLU A 11 17.37 -2.20 -1.48
N CYS A 12 16.12 -2.57 -1.81
CA CYS A 12 15.08 -2.85 -0.83
C CYS A 12 14.62 -4.30 -0.99
N PRO A 13 14.65 -5.13 0.07
CA PRO A 13 14.03 -6.47 0.04
C PRO A 13 12.52 -6.38 -0.30
N PRO A 14 11.87 -7.48 -0.77
CA PRO A 14 10.48 -7.51 -1.26
C PRO A 14 9.41 -7.40 -0.17
N PHE A 15 9.54 -6.39 0.68
CA PHE A 15 8.60 -5.99 1.70
C PHE A 15 8.19 -4.55 1.42
N ALA A 16 7.02 -4.36 0.80
CA ALA A 16 6.59 -3.05 0.30
C ALA A 16 6.58 -1.95 1.38
N HIS A 17 6.25 -2.29 2.63
CA HIS A 17 6.29 -1.31 3.73
C HIS A 17 7.69 -0.72 4.00
N ARG A 18 8.78 -1.41 3.60
CA ARG A 18 10.17 -0.95 3.75
C ARG A 18 10.63 0.01 2.66
N LEU A 19 9.86 0.16 1.57
CA LEU A 19 10.18 1.17 0.55
C LEU A 19 10.26 2.58 1.14
N ARG A 20 9.53 2.86 2.22
CA ARG A 20 9.58 4.17 2.89
C ARG A 20 10.96 4.49 3.48
N ASP A 21 11.70 3.48 3.90
CA ASP A 21 13.04 3.66 4.49
C ASP A 21 14.08 4.02 3.42
N HIS A 22 13.89 3.53 2.19
CA HIS A 22 14.77 3.76 1.04
C HIS A 22 14.33 4.94 0.16
N TYR A 23 13.05 5.30 0.19
CA TYR A 23 12.44 6.35 -0.63
C TYR A 23 11.68 7.32 0.29
N PRO A 24 12.36 8.29 0.92
CA PRO A 24 11.75 9.17 1.92
C PRO A 24 10.62 10.04 1.38
N ASP A 25 10.63 10.32 0.07
CA ASP A 25 9.55 11.05 -0.62
C ASP A 25 8.34 10.15 -0.97
N LEU A 26 8.41 8.85 -0.68
CA LEU A 26 7.32 7.91 -0.94
C LEU A 26 6.16 8.14 0.03
N ARG A 27 5.12 8.79 -0.47
CA ARG A 27 3.93 9.10 0.33
C ARG A 27 3.02 7.88 0.49
N TRP A 28 2.71 7.13 -0.55
CA TRP A 28 1.67 6.10 -0.53
C TRP A 28 2.03 4.93 -1.44
N LEU A 29 1.53 3.74 -1.09
CA LEU A 29 1.59 2.56 -1.94
C LEU A 29 0.18 2.18 -2.34
N TYR A 30 0.01 1.92 -3.63
CA TYR A 30 -1.23 1.44 -4.22
C TYR A 30 -0.97 0.07 -4.85
N HIS A 31 -1.69 -0.95 -4.39
CA HIS A 31 -1.53 -2.32 -4.84
C HIS A 31 -2.89 -2.86 -5.33
N PRO A 32 -3.20 -2.72 -6.63
CA PRO A 32 -4.41 -3.28 -7.20
C PRO A 32 -4.29 -4.79 -7.41
N TYR A 33 -5.40 -5.49 -7.24
CA TYR A 33 -5.56 -6.92 -7.50
C TYR A 33 -6.98 -7.22 -8.00
N ASP A 34 -7.25 -8.43 -8.45
CA ASP A 34 -8.59 -8.80 -8.91
C ASP A 34 -9.57 -8.77 -7.73
N GLY A 35 -10.60 -7.93 -7.81
CA GLY A 35 -11.57 -7.70 -6.75
C GLY A 35 -11.28 -6.51 -5.82
N GLY A 36 -10.16 -5.78 -5.95
CA GLY A 36 -9.92 -4.62 -5.11
C GLY A 36 -8.52 -4.01 -5.19
N ALA A 37 -8.15 -3.29 -4.15
CA ALA A 37 -6.81 -2.73 -4.01
C ALA A 37 -6.49 -2.43 -2.55
N ASP A 38 -5.21 -2.58 -2.19
CA ASP A 38 -4.67 -2.05 -0.94
C ASP A 38 -4.09 -0.65 -1.15
N VAL A 39 -4.40 0.25 -0.21
CA VAL A 39 -3.75 1.57 -0.11
C VAL A 39 -3.03 1.69 1.23
N ILE A 40 -1.70 1.83 1.19
CA ILE A 40 -0.87 2.02 2.37
C ILE A 40 -0.51 3.50 2.48
N ALA A 41 -1.16 4.22 3.41
CA ALA A 41 -0.86 5.62 3.69
C ALA A 41 0.37 5.79 4.61
N PRO A 42 1.03 6.98 4.63
CA PRO A 42 2.22 7.19 5.46
C PRO A 42 1.92 7.17 6.96
N THR A 43 0.76 7.71 7.37
CA THR A 43 0.35 7.77 8.76
C THR A 43 -1.03 7.15 8.98
N ARG A 44 -1.32 6.78 10.23
CA ARG A 44 -2.66 6.32 10.63
C ARG A 44 -3.71 7.39 10.40
N THR A 45 -3.39 8.65 10.67
CA THR A 45 -4.29 9.80 10.44
C THR A 45 -4.67 9.94 8.97
N GLU A 46 -3.71 9.87 8.05
CA GLU A 46 -4.00 9.93 6.62
C GLU A 46 -4.77 8.69 6.14
N ARG A 47 -4.45 7.50 6.68
CA ARG A 47 -5.20 6.26 6.44
C ARG A 47 -6.66 6.40 6.87
N ASP A 48 -6.90 6.93 8.06
CA ASP A 48 -8.25 7.11 8.61
C ASP A 48 -9.04 8.15 7.81
N ALA A 49 -8.41 9.26 7.42
CA ALA A 49 -9.02 10.26 6.55
C ALA A 49 -9.37 9.69 5.16
N LEU A 50 -8.54 8.81 4.61
CA LEU A 50 -8.83 8.11 3.35
C LEU A 50 -10.02 7.16 3.51
N LYS A 51 -10.05 6.35 4.58
CA LYS A 51 -11.16 5.45 4.89
C LYS A 51 -12.48 6.20 5.02
N GLU A 52 -12.46 7.33 5.70
CA GLU A 52 -13.63 8.16 5.95
C GLU A 52 -14.15 8.80 4.66
N ARG A 53 -13.26 9.30 3.81
CA ARG A 53 -13.63 9.92 2.53
C ARG A 53 -14.18 8.90 1.51
N HIS A 54 -13.72 7.65 1.57
CA HIS A 54 -14.08 6.58 0.63
C HIS A 54 -14.73 5.40 1.35
N ARG A 55 -15.65 5.65 2.30
CA ARG A 55 -16.31 4.59 3.07
C ARG A 55 -16.97 3.53 2.19
N ASP A 56 -17.53 3.95 1.06
CA ASP A 56 -18.23 3.06 0.13
C ASP A 56 -17.30 2.08 -0.61
N TRP A 57 -15.97 2.28 -0.51
CA TRP A 57 -14.97 1.39 -1.11
C TRP A 57 -14.46 0.34 -0.13
N LEU A 58 -14.82 0.42 1.15
CA LEU A 58 -14.37 -0.54 2.14
C LEU A 58 -15.06 -1.89 1.92
N SER A 59 -14.27 -2.97 1.98
CA SER A 59 -14.84 -4.32 1.95
C SER A 59 -15.85 -4.49 3.09
N ALA A 60 -17.01 -5.06 2.76
CA ALA A 60 -18.00 -5.45 3.75
C ALA A 60 -17.52 -6.64 4.59
N HIS A 61 -16.46 -7.32 4.16
CA HIS A 61 -15.86 -8.41 4.91
C HIS A 61 -15.09 -7.86 6.13
N PRO A 62 -15.33 -8.36 7.36
CA PRO A 62 -14.71 -7.81 8.58
C PRO A 62 -13.17 -7.87 8.59
N LEU A 63 -12.60 -8.79 7.80
CA LEU A 63 -11.15 -8.94 7.64
C LEU A 63 -10.56 -8.14 6.45
N GLY A 64 -11.39 -7.45 5.68
CA GLY A 64 -10.94 -6.62 4.55
C GLY A 64 -10.50 -7.39 3.30
N LEU A 65 -10.83 -8.68 3.20
CA LEU A 65 -10.57 -9.52 2.02
C LEU A 65 -11.61 -9.26 0.92
#